data_AF-A0A3N5MJI6-F1
#
_entry.id   AF-A0A3N5MJI6-F1
#
_cell.length_a   1.000
_cell.length_b   1.000
_cell.length_c   1.000
_cell.angle_alpha   90.00
_cell.angle_beta   90.00
_cell.angle_gamma   90.00
#
_symmetry.space_group_name_H-M   'P 1'
#
loop_
_entity.id
_entity.type
_entity.pdbx_description
1 polymer ?
#
loop_
_entity_poly.entity_id
_entity_poly.type
_entity_poly.pdbx_seq_one_letter_code
_entity_poly.pdbx_strand_id
1 'polypeptide(L)'
;MPSGDGETVCLQDFNEDYSLVLFFTQGAGCEECQDALVSFANHSNEYKSEGAQVVAVLPEEPAQLEETARQAESLQALPLTLLADPNESARKKYANLMAEGMVQEDDSMIFVLDCYGAPYAALVGSELNEETMHHDIIKWLEYIGLQCPE
;
A
#
# COMPACT_ATOMS: atom_id res chain seq x y z
N MET A 1 -8.92 -3.74 -8.75
CA MET A 1 -7.98 -2.96 -9.59
C MET A 1 -7.11 -3.96 -10.34
N PRO A 2 -6.73 -3.67 -11.59
CA PRO A 2 -5.85 -4.55 -12.34
C PRO A 2 -4.44 -4.60 -11.74
N SER A 3 -3.82 -5.78 -11.68
CA SER A 3 -2.39 -5.98 -11.43
C SER A 3 -1.58 -5.91 -12.74
N GLY A 4 -0.24 -5.94 -12.64
CA GLY A 4 0.66 -5.84 -13.79
C GLY A 4 0.51 -6.97 -14.83
N ASP A 5 0.08 -8.16 -14.40
CA ASP A 5 -0.23 -9.30 -15.27
C ASP A 5 -1.65 -9.24 -15.88
N GLY A 6 -2.41 -8.18 -15.58
CA GLY A 6 -3.76 -7.96 -16.08
C GLY A 6 -4.86 -8.68 -15.29
N GLU A 7 -4.53 -9.40 -14.20
CA GLU A 7 -5.54 -9.96 -13.31
C GLU A 7 -6.26 -8.83 -12.54
N THR A 8 -7.56 -9.01 -12.27
CA THR A 8 -8.30 -8.03 -11.46
C THR A 8 -8.30 -8.47 -10.01
N VAL A 9 -7.61 -7.71 -9.16
CA VAL A 9 -7.55 -7.95 -7.72
C VAL A 9 -8.62 -7.12 -7.00
N CYS A 10 -9.44 -7.78 -6.20
CA CYS A 10 -10.47 -7.19 -5.37
C CYS A 10 -10.04 -7.22 -3.90
N LEU A 11 -10.51 -6.27 -3.08
CA LEU A 11 -10.24 -6.30 -1.63
C LEU A 11 -10.76 -7.61 -0.97
N GLN A 12 -11.82 -8.19 -1.54
CA GLN A 12 -12.39 -9.47 -1.10
C GLN A 12 -11.47 -10.66 -1.34
N ASP A 13 -10.46 -10.55 -2.22
CA ASP A 13 -9.47 -11.61 -2.45
C ASP A 13 -8.50 -11.74 -1.28
N PHE A 14 -8.50 -10.78 -0.35
CA PHE A 14 -7.70 -10.76 0.87
C PHE A 14 -8.52 -10.96 2.15
N ASN A 15 -9.85 -11.06 2.03
CA ASN A 15 -10.75 -11.10 3.19
C ASN A 15 -10.49 -12.34 4.06
N GLU A 16 -10.61 -12.14 5.37
CA GLU A 16 -10.52 -13.14 6.46
C GLU A 16 -9.13 -13.70 6.79
N ASP A 17 -8.16 -13.68 5.87
CA ASP A 17 -6.83 -14.23 6.13
C ASP A 17 -5.75 -13.19 6.49
N TYR A 18 -5.88 -11.93 6.04
CA TYR A 18 -4.84 -10.91 6.25
C TYR A 18 -5.38 -9.49 6.45
N SER A 19 -4.71 -8.70 7.30
CA SER A 19 -4.82 -7.24 7.31
C SER A 19 -4.13 -6.65 6.07
N LEU A 20 -4.54 -5.47 5.60
CA LEU A 20 -3.97 -4.85 4.40
C LEU A 20 -3.29 -3.52 4.70
N VAL A 21 -2.09 -3.35 4.16
CA VAL A 21 -1.42 -2.04 4.09
C VAL A 21 -1.51 -1.55 2.66
N LEU A 22 -2.40 -0.59 2.38
CA LEU A 22 -2.55 0.02 1.07
C LEU A 22 -1.63 1.24 0.96
N PHE A 23 -0.73 1.25 0.00
CA PHE A 23 0.16 2.37 -0.27
C PHE A 23 -0.19 3.01 -1.62
N PHE A 24 -0.81 4.19 -1.60
CA PHE A 24 -1.05 5.02 -2.76
C PHE A 24 0.14 5.96 -2.98
N THR A 25 0.80 5.80 -4.12
CA THR A 25 2.01 6.54 -4.52
C THR A 25 1.69 7.48 -5.70
N GLN A 26 2.58 8.44 -5.95
CA GLN A 26 2.54 9.31 -7.14
C GLN A 26 3.02 8.61 -8.43
N GLY A 27 3.44 7.34 -8.36
CA GLY A 27 3.95 6.55 -9.49
C GLY A 27 5.47 6.46 -9.55
N ALA A 28 6.01 5.77 -10.57
CA ALA A 28 7.43 5.47 -10.67
C ALA A 28 8.32 6.70 -10.97
N GLY A 29 7.75 7.86 -11.29
CA GLY A 29 8.51 9.09 -11.50
C GLY A 29 8.98 9.78 -10.20
N CYS A 30 8.49 9.32 -9.05
CA CYS A 30 8.77 9.87 -7.72
C CYS A 30 9.86 9.04 -7.03
N GLU A 31 11.04 9.63 -6.80
CA GLU A 31 12.21 8.94 -6.21
C GLU A 31 11.89 8.49 -4.77
N GLU A 32 11.27 9.34 -3.96
CA GLU A 32 10.86 9.01 -2.60
C GLU A 32 9.83 7.87 -2.57
N CYS A 33 8.99 7.78 -3.59
CA CYS A 33 8.01 6.72 -3.72
C CYS A 33 8.66 5.39 -4.08
N GLN A 34 9.72 5.42 -4.90
CA GLN A 34 10.52 4.23 -5.20
C GLN A 34 11.24 3.74 -3.94
N ASP A 35 11.88 4.65 -3.18
CA ASP A 35 12.53 4.32 -1.92
C ASP A 35 11.54 3.72 -0.91
N ALA A 36 10.34 4.30 -0.80
CA ALA A 36 9.28 3.73 0.03
C ALA A 36 8.86 2.31 -0.43
N LEU A 37 8.72 2.06 -1.74
CA LEU A 37 8.44 0.71 -2.28
C LEU A 37 9.56 -0.29 -1.93
N VAL A 38 10.82 0.13 -2.06
CA VAL A 38 12.00 -0.65 -1.66
C VAL A 38 11.93 -0.97 -0.17
N SER A 39 11.62 0.03 0.65
CA SER A 39 11.57 -0.12 2.10
C SER A 39 10.43 -1.07 2.52
N PHE A 40 9.24 -0.97 1.93
CA PHE A 40 8.16 -1.93 2.15
C PHE A 40 8.55 -3.36 1.77
N ALA A 41 9.26 -3.53 0.65
CA ALA A 41 9.75 -4.84 0.24
C ALA A 41 10.79 -5.42 1.21
N ASN A 42 11.68 -4.59 1.75
CA ASN A 42 12.67 -5.02 2.74
C ASN A 42 12.01 -5.45 4.07
N HIS A 43 10.89 -4.84 4.45
CA HIS A 43 10.13 -5.18 5.66
C HIS A 43 9.00 -6.19 5.42
N SER A 44 8.91 -6.80 4.23
CA SER A 44 7.77 -7.66 3.86
C SER A 44 7.56 -8.84 4.80
N ASN A 45 8.65 -9.39 5.34
CA ASN A 45 8.59 -10.52 6.28
C ASN A 45 7.99 -10.11 7.63
N GLU A 46 8.21 -8.88 8.08
CA GLU A 46 7.63 -8.34 9.31
C GLU A 46 6.13 -8.12 9.15
N TYR A 47 5.71 -7.54 8.01
CA TYR A 47 4.28 -7.44 7.69
C TYR A 47 3.61 -8.80 7.64
N LYS A 48 4.27 -9.79 7.02
CA LYS A 48 3.75 -11.14 6.93
C LYS A 48 3.65 -11.83 8.29
N SER A 49 4.58 -11.61 9.22
CA SER A 49 4.49 -12.19 10.57
C SER A 49 3.33 -11.64 11.38
N GLU A 50 2.91 -10.40 11.10
CA GLU A 50 1.71 -9.78 11.67
C GLU A 50 0.42 -10.12 10.92
N GLY A 51 0.45 -11.12 10.02
CA GLY A 51 -0.73 -11.47 9.22
C GLY A 51 -1.18 -10.32 8.32
N ALA A 52 -0.24 -9.55 7.78
CA ALA A 52 -0.54 -8.43 6.88
C ALA A 52 0.12 -8.59 5.50
N GLN A 53 -0.55 -8.02 4.49
CA GLN A 53 -0.02 -7.91 3.14
C GLN A 53 0.02 -6.45 2.70
N VAL A 54 1.14 -6.06 2.09
CA VAL A 54 1.33 -4.73 1.53
C VAL A 54 0.92 -4.73 0.06
N VAL A 55 0.07 -3.79 -0.31
CA VAL A 55 -0.43 -3.57 -1.67
C VAL A 55 -0.13 -2.14 -2.08
N ALA A 56 0.73 -1.95 -3.07
CA ALA A 56 1.00 -0.64 -3.64
C ALA A 56 0.05 -0.37 -4.81
N VAL A 57 -0.50 0.84 -4.85
CA VAL A 57 -1.44 1.31 -5.87
C VAL A 57 -0.80 2.49 -6.58
N LEU A 58 -0.54 2.33 -7.88
CA LEU A 58 0.17 3.30 -8.71
C LEU A 58 -0.79 3.92 -9.75
N PRO A 59 -0.62 5.20 -10.12
CA PRO A 59 -1.43 5.87 -11.15
C PRO A 59 -1.05 5.45 -12.58
N GLU A 60 -0.27 4.38 -12.73
CA GLU A 60 0.23 3.91 -14.02
C GLU A 60 -0.77 2.97 -14.69
N GLU A 61 -0.65 2.82 -16.01
CA GLU A 61 -1.39 1.80 -16.73
C GLU A 61 -0.90 0.40 -16.35
N PRO A 62 -1.75 -0.64 -16.38
CA PRO A 62 -1.35 -2.01 -16.05
C PRO A 62 -0.11 -2.49 -16.80
N ALA A 63 -0.01 -2.13 -18.09
CA ALA A 63 1.13 -2.49 -18.94
C ALA A 63 2.47 -1.85 -18.50
N GLN A 64 2.42 -0.74 -17.75
CA GLN A 64 3.59 -0.04 -17.22
C GLN A 64 4.02 -0.59 -15.86
N LEU A 65 3.10 -1.21 -15.11
CA LEU A 65 3.42 -1.81 -13.80
C LEU A 65 4.48 -2.90 -13.88
N GLU A 66 4.49 -3.70 -14.95
CA GLU A 66 5.56 -4.68 -15.14
C GLU A 66 6.91 -3.97 -15.23
N GLU A 67 7.00 -2.87 -15.98
CA GLU A 67 8.23 -2.11 -16.09
C GLU A 67 8.62 -1.47 -14.76
N THR A 68 7.69 -0.94 -13.99
CA THR A 68 7.94 -0.41 -12.65
C THR A 68 8.43 -1.49 -11.67
N ALA A 69 7.80 -2.67 -11.70
CA ALA A 69 8.29 -3.84 -10.96
C ALA A 69 9.69 -4.27 -11.41
N ARG A 70 9.99 -4.13 -12.71
CA ARG A 70 11.32 -4.41 -13.27
C ARG A 70 12.36 -3.34 -12.96
N GLN A 71 12.00 -2.07 -12.91
CA GLN A 71 12.95 -1.02 -12.53
C GLN A 71 13.32 -1.14 -11.04
N ALA A 72 12.40 -1.68 -10.24
CA ALA A 72 12.69 -2.16 -8.91
C ALA A 72 13.57 -3.44 -8.87
N GLU A 73 13.95 -4.08 -10.01
CA GLU A 73 14.75 -5.35 -10.11
C GLU A 73 16.13 -5.32 -9.46
N SER A 74 16.64 -4.16 -9.00
CA SER A 74 17.76 -4.19 -8.04
C SER A 74 17.39 -4.96 -6.75
N LEU A 75 16.08 -5.16 -6.53
CA LEU A 75 15.45 -5.99 -5.53
C LEU A 75 14.84 -7.21 -6.24
N GLN A 76 15.36 -8.39 -5.95
CA GLN A 76 14.76 -9.66 -6.38
C GLN A 76 13.26 -9.65 -6.05
N ALA A 77 12.40 -9.87 -7.05
CA ALA A 77 10.95 -10.06 -6.95
C ALA A 77 10.32 -9.36 -5.74
N LEU A 78 9.96 -8.09 -5.86
CA LEU A 78 9.23 -7.36 -4.82
C LEU A 78 8.08 -8.27 -4.30
N PRO A 79 8.10 -8.67 -3.03
CA PRO A 79 7.03 -9.49 -2.43
C PRO A 79 5.76 -8.66 -2.19
N LEU A 80 5.58 -7.58 -2.94
CA LEU A 80 4.50 -6.61 -2.86
C LEU A 80 3.54 -6.84 -4.02
N THR A 81 2.25 -6.69 -3.75
CA THR A 81 1.25 -6.66 -4.82
C THR A 81 1.18 -5.25 -5.40
N LEU A 82 1.42 -5.10 -6.69
CA LEU A 82 1.29 -3.82 -7.40
C LEU A 82 -0.04 -3.77 -8.17
N LEU A 83 -0.82 -2.71 -7.97
CA LEU A 83 -2.11 -2.48 -8.63
C LEU A 83 -2.11 -1.14 -9.36
N ALA A 84 -2.80 -1.10 -10.49
CA ALA A 84 -2.92 0.07 -11.35
C ALA A 84 -4.23 0.81 -11.05
N ASP A 85 -4.13 2.12 -10.88
CA ASP A 85 -5.24 3.06 -10.73
C ASP A 85 -5.04 4.30 -11.62
N PRO A 86 -4.99 4.15 -12.96
CA PRO A 86 -4.68 5.25 -13.87
C PRO A 86 -5.71 6.38 -13.89
N ASN A 87 -6.93 6.12 -13.40
CA ASN A 87 -7.96 7.14 -13.26
C ASN A 87 -8.01 7.76 -11.85
N GLU A 88 -7.08 7.35 -10.97
CA GLU A 88 -7.03 7.70 -9.55
C GLU A 88 -8.37 7.49 -8.82
N SER A 89 -9.17 6.53 -9.29
CA SER A 89 -10.53 6.33 -8.77
C SER A 89 -10.51 5.70 -7.40
N ALA A 90 -9.59 4.78 -7.14
CA ALA A 90 -9.37 4.23 -5.82
C ALA A 90 -8.69 5.25 -4.90
N ARG A 91 -7.65 5.94 -5.38
CA ARG A 91 -6.98 7.03 -4.65
C ARG A 91 -7.98 8.07 -4.14
N LYS A 92 -8.83 8.60 -5.03
CA LYS A 92 -9.88 9.58 -4.68
C LYS A 92 -10.89 9.03 -3.68
N LYS A 93 -11.30 7.76 -3.82
CA LYS A 93 -12.23 7.13 -2.89
C LYS A 93 -11.65 7.07 -1.48
N TYR A 94 -10.38 6.73 -1.33
CA TYR A 94 -9.69 6.69 -0.05
C TYR A 94 -9.39 8.08 0.51
N ALA A 95 -8.99 9.04 -0.34
CA ALA A 95 -8.82 10.44 0.06
C ALA A 95 -10.11 11.03 0.65
N ASN A 96 -11.28 10.69 0.10
CA ASN A 96 -12.59 11.14 0.59
C ASN A 96 -12.99 10.56 1.97
N LEU A 97 -12.25 9.58 2.49
CA LEU A 97 -12.43 9.09 3.86
C LEU A 97 -11.78 10.03 4.90
N MET A 98 -10.90 10.91 4.45
CA MET A 98 -10.19 11.87 5.28
C MET A 98 -10.87 13.24 5.29
N ALA A 99 -10.50 14.10 6.24
CA ALA A 99 -11.06 15.45 6.29
C ALA A 99 -10.60 16.28 5.08
N GLU A 100 -11.48 17.16 4.62
CA GLU A 100 -11.21 18.03 3.48
C GLU A 100 -9.93 18.86 3.71
N GLY A 101 -9.06 18.88 2.70
CA GLY A 101 -7.76 19.58 2.76
C GLY A 101 -6.65 18.86 3.51
N MET A 102 -6.87 17.63 4.01
CA MET A 102 -5.79 16.81 4.61
C MET A 102 -4.89 16.14 3.57
N VAL A 103 -5.37 15.97 2.33
CA VAL A 103 -4.66 15.27 1.26
C VAL A 103 -4.51 16.20 0.08
N GLN A 104 -3.28 16.42 -0.35
CA GLN A 104 -2.94 17.15 -1.56
C GLN A 104 -2.74 16.19 -2.75
N GLU A 105 -2.69 16.73 -3.97
CA GLU A 105 -2.54 15.90 -5.17
C GLU A 105 -1.20 15.18 -5.21
N ASP A 106 -0.17 15.76 -4.61
CA ASP A 106 1.19 15.24 -4.43
C ASP A 106 1.40 14.51 -3.09
N ASP A 107 0.35 14.28 -2.30
CA ASP A 107 0.53 13.44 -1.11
C ASP A 107 0.49 11.95 -1.48
N SER A 108 1.45 11.21 -0.94
CA SER A 108 1.34 9.77 -0.77
C SER A 108 0.41 9.45 0.39
N MET A 109 -0.33 8.35 0.29
CA MET A 109 -1.24 7.90 1.34
C MET A 109 -0.99 6.44 1.68
N ILE A 110 -0.90 6.12 2.96
CA ILE A 110 -0.88 4.74 3.45
C ILE A 110 -2.11 4.52 4.30
N PHE A 111 -2.83 3.45 4.05
CA PHE A 111 -3.94 3.00 4.88
C PHE A 111 -3.63 1.63 5.46
N VAL A 112 -3.90 1.46 6.76
CA VAL A 112 -3.93 0.15 7.41
C VAL A 112 -5.38 -0.26 7.56
N LEU A 113 -5.74 -1.36 6.92
CA LEU A 113 -7.05 -1.97 6.97
C LEU A 113 -7.01 -3.25 7.80
N ASP A 114 -8.09 -3.52 8.52
CA ASP A 114 -8.30 -4.83 9.15
C ASP A 114 -8.61 -5.93 8.10
N CYS A 115 -8.74 -7.17 8.57
CA CYS A 115 -9.05 -8.34 7.74
C CYS A 115 -10.47 -8.33 7.10
N TYR A 116 -11.29 -7.34 7.44
CA TYR A 116 -12.60 -7.08 6.81
C TYR A 116 -12.54 -5.91 5.82
N GLY A 117 -11.36 -5.32 5.62
CA GLY A 117 -11.14 -4.19 4.73
C GLY A 117 -11.60 -2.84 5.30
N ALA A 118 -11.85 -2.74 6.61
CA ALA A 118 -12.18 -1.47 7.25
C ALA A 118 -10.91 -0.68 7.61
N PRO A 119 -10.84 0.63 7.32
CA PRO A 119 -9.68 1.44 7.64
C PRO A 119 -9.55 1.66 9.15
N TYR A 120 -8.40 1.27 9.71
CA TYR A 120 -8.04 1.46 11.11
C TYR A 120 -7.21 2.74 11.30
N ALA A 121 -6.20 2.95 10.45
CA ALA A 121 -5.31 4.10 10.52
C ALA A 121 -4.86 4.54 9.11
N ALA A 122 -4.39 5.79 9.01
CA ALA A 122 -3.82 6.31 7.78
C ALA A 122 -2.64 7.25 8.06
N LEU A 123 -1.66 7.24 7.15
CA LEU A 123 -0.56 8.20 7.06
C LEU A 123 -0.67 8.95 5.73
N VAL A 124 -0.41 10.25 5.74
CA VAL A 124 -0.45 11.10 4.55
C VAL A 124 0.72 12.06 4.59
N GLY A 125 1.38 12.24 3.45
CA GLY A 125 2.35 13.30 3.28
C GLY A 125 3.15 13.15 1.99
N SER A 126 3.84 14.24 1.64
CA SER A 126 4.82 14.28 0.55
C SER A 126 6.14 13.58 0.91
N GLU A 127 6.48 13.51 2.20
CA GLU A 127 7.66 12.83 2.72
C GLU A 127 7.23 11.81 3.78
N LEU A 128 7.45 10.52 3.52
CA LEU A 128 7.20 9.45 4.47
C LEU A 128 8.52 9.17 5.23
N ASN A 129 8.54 9.43 6.53
CA ASN A 129 9.69 9.08 7.36
C ASN A 129 9.74 7.57 7.56
N GLU A 130 10.56 6.89 6.76
CA GLU A 130 10.69 5.44 6.68
C GLU A 130 10.87 4.77 8.05
N GLU A 131 11.76 5.30 8.90
CA GLU A 131 12.12 4.69 10.17
C GLU A 131 10.92 4.65 11.14
N THR A 132 10.14 5.73 11.21
CA THR A 132 8.95 5.79 12.06
C THR A 132 7.73 5.14 11.43
N MET A 133 7.63 5.18 10.10
CA MET A 133 6.48 4.70 9.35
C MET A 133 6.28 3.20 9.53
N HIS A 134 7.30 2.39 9.31
CA HIS A 134 7.16 0.93 9.42
C HIS A 134 6.81 0.51 10.85
N HIS A 135 7.48 1.10 11.83
CA HIS A 135 7.22 0.86 13.25
C HIS A 135 5.79 1.18 13.67
N ASP A 136 5.25 2.32 13.22
CA ASP A 136 3.88 2.72 13.54
C ASP A 136 2.86 1.79 12.88
N ILE A 137 3.08 1.42 11.61
CA ILE A 137 2.20 0.49 10.89
C ILE A 137 2.19 -0.88 11.58
N ILE A 138 3.36 -1.43 11.93
CA ILE A 138 3.47 -2.73 12.61
C ILE A 138 2.72 -2.69 13.95
N LYS A 139 2.88 -1.63 14.74
CA LYS A 139 2.13 -1.48 16.00
C LYS A 139 0.62 -1.42 15.81
N TRP A 140 0.15 -0.80 14.73
CA TRP A 140 -1.28 -0.80 14.41
C TRP A 140 -1.77 -2.20 14.06
N LEU A 141 -0.99 -2.96 13.28
CA LEU A 141 -1.29 -4.35 12.94
C LEU A 141 -1.34 -5.24 14.18
N GLU A 142 -0.36 -5.14 15.07
CA GLU A 142 -0.35 -5.83 16.37
C GLU A 142 -1.64 -5.53 17.16
N TYR A 143 -2.05 -4.26 17.20
CA TYR A 143 -3.24 -3.85 17.93
C TYR A 143 -4.53 -4.38 17.29
N ILE A 144 -4.64 -4.38 15.95
CA ILE A 144 -5.77 -4.98 15.23
C ILE A 144 -5.87 -6.47 15.55
N GLY A 145 -4.74 -7.20 15.53
CA GLY A 145 -4.69 -8.61 15.89
C GLY A 145 -5.16 -8.91 17.32
N LEU A 146 -4.91 -8.01 18.27
CA LEU A 146 -5.40 -8.15 19.65
C LEU A 146 -6.92 -7.94 19.81
N GLN A 147 -7.55 -7.17 18.92
CA GLN A 147 -9.00 -6.88 18.99
C GLN A 147 -9.87 -7.99 18.39
N CYS A 148 -9.28 -8.88 17.60
CA CYS A 148 -9.93 -10.02 16.96
C CYS A 148 -9.32 -11.33 17.49
N PRO A 149 -9.68 -11.79 18.72
CA PRO A 149 -9.26 -13.11 19.17
C PRO A 149 -9.85 -14.19 18.25
N GLU A 150 -8.98 -15.06 17.73
CA GLU A 150 -9.33 -16.24 16.92
C GLU A 150 -10.48 -17.09 17.51
#